data_AF-A0A536ENH0-F1
#
_entry.id   AF-A0A536ENH0-F1
#
_cell.length_a   1.000
_cell.length_b   1.000
_cell.length_c   1.000
_cell.angle_alpha   90.00
_cell.angle_beta   90.00
_cell.angle_gamma   90.00
#
_symmetry.space_group_name_H-M   'P 1'
#
loop_
_entity.id
_entity.type
_entity.pdbx_description
1 polymer ?
#
loop_
_entity_poly.entity_id
_entity_poly.type
_entity_poly.pdbx_seq_one_letter_code
_entity_poly.pdbx_strand_id
1 'polypeptide(L)'
;MDEYQLEIESLRRQLMSLREQEADPSLLEEYEAEVRNLVALYRAARTTYEAGRDEPRLGHALAELGFGEWTLDNVYSFVYEASMEISLDGHDLASLIDETDYAASLLAALEA
;
A
#
# COMPACT_ATOMS: atom_id res chain seq x y z
N MET A 1 10.97 3.67 -12.77
CA MET A 1 10.75 4.01 -11.36
C MET A 1 9.45 4.80 -11.34
N ASP A 2 8.44 4.31 -10.65
CA ASP A 2 7.16 5.02 -10.51
C ASP A 2 7.25 6.04 -9.35
N GLU A 3 6.23 6.89 -9.24
CA GLU A 3 6.20 7.98 -8.26
C GLU A 3 6.25 7.49 -6.81
N TYR A 4 5.60 6.36 -6.51
CA TYR A 4 5.60 5.74 -5.18
C TYR A 4 7.00 5.29 -4.77
N GLN A 5 7.76 4.67 -5.68
CA GLN A 5 9.14 4.30 -5.39
C GLN A 5 10.02 5.55 -5.14
N LEU A 6 9.82 6.64 -5.89
CA LEU A 6 10.54 7.89 -5.68
C LEU A 6 10.22 8.52 -4.31
N GLU A 7 8.96 8.46 -3.89
CA GLU A 7 8.50 8.91 -2.58
C GLU A 7 9.13 8.11 -1.45
N ILE A 8 9.08 6.78 -1.53
CA ILE A 8 9.73 5.87 -0.55
C ILE A 8 11.23 6.17 -0.44
N GLU A 9 11.92 6.35 -1.57
CA GLU A 9 13.33 6.68 -1.58
C GLU A 9 13.61 8.08 -0.99
N SER A 10 12.72 9.04 -1.22
CA SER A 10 12.79 10.37 -0.62
C SER A 10 12.69 10.31 0.90
N LEU A 11 11.70 9.60 1.44
CA LEU A 11 11.51 9.44 2.88
C LEU A 11 12.65 8.67 3.53
N ARG A 12 13.18 7.62 2.88
CA ARG A 12 14.37 6.91 3.37
C ARG A 12 15.60 7.82 3.48
N ARG A 13 15.81 8.73 2.53
CA ARG A 13 16.89 9.74 2.62
C ARG A 13 16.66 10.73 3.75
N GLN A 14 15.42 11.16 3.96
CA GLN A 14 15.07 12.03 5.08
C GLN A 14 15.33 11.36 6.43
N LEU A 15 14.89 10.10 6.60
CA LEU A 15 15.15 9.32 7.80
C LEU A 15 16.66 9.15 8.06
N MET A 16 17.46 8.92 7.02
CA MET A 16 18.92 8.82 7.14
C MET A 16 19.53 10.14 7.65
N SER A 17 19.08 11.27 7.08
CA SER A 17 19.50 12.61 7.51
C SER A 17 19.08 12.92 8.95
N LEU A 18 17.89 12.51 9.38
CA LEU A 18 17.43 12.67 10.77
C LEU A 18 18.29 11.87 11.75
N ARG A 19 18.69 10.65 11.38
CA ARG A 19 19.60 9.81 12.19
C ARG A 19 20.99 10.45 12.33
N GLU A 20 21.52 11.02 11.25
CA GLU A 20 22.80 11.74 11.27
C GLU A 20 22.77 13.00 12.14
N GLN A 21 21.60 13.63 12.25
CA GLN A 21 21.39 14.81 13.09
C GLN A 21 21.05 14.47 14.55
N GLU A 22 21.09 13.19 14.94
CA GLU A 22 20.69 12.72 16.27
C GLU A 22 19.30 13.26 16.69
N ALA A 23 18.35 13.21 15.74
CA ALA A 23 16.98 13.65 15.97
C ALA A 23 16.30 12.86 17.11
N ASP A 24 15.20 13.41 17.60
CA ASP A 24 14.43 12.80 18.68
C ASP A 24 14.02 11.34 18.34
N PRO A 25 14.22 10.37 19.24
CA PRO A 25 13.88 8.97 18.99
C PRO A 25 12.41 8.74 18.59
N SER A 26 11.45 9.50 19.14
CA SER A 26 10.04 9.33 18.77
C SER A 26 9.77 9.81 17.35
N LEU A 27 10.47 10.85 16.90
CA LEU A 27 10.39 11.33 15.52
C LEU A 27 10.97 10.30 14.55
N LEU A 28 12.10 9.67 14.90
CA LEU A 28 12.69 8.60 14.10
C LEU A 28 11.74 7.40 13.99
N GLU A 29 11.10 7.00 15.08
CA GLU A 29 10.13 5.91 15.10
C GLU A 29 8.90 6.20 14.21
N GLU A 30 8.39 7.43 14.23
CA GLU A 30 7.28 7.87 13.37
C GLU A 30 7.65 7.77 11.88
N TYR A 31 8.80 8.31 11.48
CA TYR A 31 9.30 8.22 10.11
C TYR A 31 9.59 6.77 9.67
N GLU A 32 10.10 5.94 10.59
CA GLU A 32 10.31 4.52 10.33
C GLU A 32 8.98 3.79 10.07
N ALA A 33 7.94 4.09 10.86
CA ALA A 33 6.60 3.53 10.67
C ALA A 33 5.99 3.98 9.34
N GLU A 34 6.13 5.26 8.98
CA GLU A 34 5.66 5.79 7.70
C GLU A 34 6.33 5.09 6.51
N VAL A 35 7.65 4.92 6.55
CA VAL A 35 8.39 4.18 5.50
C VAL A 35 7.92 2.73 5.42
N ARG A 36 7.68 2.04 6.55
CA ARG A 36 7.16 0.67 6.53
C ARG A 36 5.79 0.60 5.87
N ASN A 37 4.88 1.50 6.24
CA ASN A 37 3.52 1.54 5.69
C ASN A 37 3.52 1.80 4.18
N LEU A 38 4.28 2.79 3.70
CA LEU A 38 4.37 3.09 2.27
C LEU A 38 4.98 1.93 1.46
N VAL A 39 5.99 1.26 2.01
CA VAL A 39 6.59 0.08 1.37
C VAL A 39 5.57 -1.06 1.28
N ALA A 40 4.81 -1.31 2.34
CA ALA A 40 3.78 -2.34 2.34
C ALA A 40 2.66 -2.03 1.33
N LEU A 41 2.13 -0.80 1.34
CA LEU A 41 1.12 -0.35 0.38
C LEU A 41 1.58 -0.53 -1.06
N TYR A 42 2.77 -0.04 -1.38
CA TYR A 42 3.31 -0.13 -2.73
C TYR A 42 3.57 -1.58 -3.15
N ARG A 43 4.07 -2.43 -2.25
CA ARG A 43 4.25 -3.85 -2.52
C ARG A 43 2.92 -4.55 -2.77
N ALA A 44 1.92 -4.34 -1.92
CA ALA A 44 0.59 -4.91 -2.05
C ALA A 44 -0.11 -4.45 -3.34
N ALA A 45 -0.03 -3.17 -3.67
CA ALA A 45 -0.55 -2.61 -4.92
C ALA A 45 0.10 -3.26 -6.14
N ARG A 46 1.43 -3.43 -6.13
CA ARG A 46 2.14 -4.11 -7.21
C ARG A 46 1.75 -5.57 -7.33
N THR A 47 1.74 -6.32 -6.24
CA THR A 47 1.33 -7.72 -6.26
C THR A 47 -0.08 -7.88 -6.81
N THR A 48 -1.01 -7.02 -6.39
CA THR A 48 -2.40 -7.01 -6.88
C THR A 48 -2.47 -6.64 -8.36
N TYR A 49 -1.77 -5.60 -8.79
CA TYR A 49 -1.70 -5.17 -10.17
C TYR A 49 -1.13 -6.25 -11.09
N GLU A 50 -0.09 -6.95 -10.64
CA GLU A 50 0.55 -8.05 -11.36
C GLU A 50 -0.38 -9.27 -11.46
N ALA A 51 -1.19 -9.57 -10.43
CA ALA A 51 -2.19 -10.64 -10.46
C ALA A 51 -3.29 -10.40 -11.52
N GLY A 52 -3.63 -9.14 -11.80
CA GLY A 52 -4.58 -8.78 -12.86
C GLY A 52 -4.16 -9.18 -14.27
N ARG A 53 -2.90 -9.58 -14.50
CA ARG A 53 -2.46 -10.12 -15.80
C ARG A 53 -3.09 -11.46 -16.12
N ASP A 54 -3.30 -12.29 -15.10
CA ASP A 54 -3.83 -13.64 -15.24
C ASP A 54 -5.32 -13.73 -14.87
N GLU A 55 -5.87 -12.68 -14.24
CA GLU A 55 -7.27 -12.62 -13.81
C GLU A 55 -7.96 -11.31 -14.28
N PRO A 56 -8.58 -11.31 -15.47
CA PRO A 56 -9.27 -10.14 -16.02
C PRO A 56 -10.45 -9.64 -15.18
N ARG A 57 -11.05 -10.49 -14.33
CA ARG A 57 -12.16 -10.10 -13.46
C ARG A 57 -11.75 -9.04 -12.43
N LEU A 58 -10.47 -8.99 -12.04
CA LEU A 58 -9.96 -7.97 -11.13
C LEU A 58 -10.12 -6.55 -11.68
N GLY A 59 -9.87 -6.37 -12.99
CA GLY A 59 -10.08 -5.09 -13.66
C GLY A 59 -11.54 -4.65 -13.65
N HIS A 60 -12.47 -5.59 -13.82
CA HIS A 60 -13.90 -5.30 -13.74
C HIS A 60 -14.32 -4.96 -12.31
N ALA A 61 -13.88 -5.73 -11.31
CA ALA A 61 -14.13 -5.47 -9.90
C ALA A 61 -13.70 -4.06 -9.48
N LEU A 62 -12.47 -3.68 -9.85
CA LEU A 62 -11.91 -2.36 -9.54
C LEU A 62 -12.76 -1.23 -10.14
N ALA A 63 -13.22 -1.40 -11.37
CA ALA A 63 -14.06 -0.42 -12.05
C ALA A 63 -15.47 -0.31 -11.43
N GLU A 64 -16.11 -1.43 -11.06
CA GLU A 64 -17.42 -1.45 -10.40
C GLU A 64 -17.38 -0.78 -9.02
N LEU A 65 -16.26 -0.91 -8.30
CA LEU A 65 -16.01 -0.22 -7.04
C LEU A 65 -15.73 1.29 -7.22
N GLY A 66 -15.63 1.79 -8.46
CA GLY A 66 -15.47 3.21 -8.76
C GLY A 66 -14.02 3.71 -8.81
N PHE A 67 -13.03 2.82 -8.72
CA PHE A 67 -11.60 3.19 -8.79
C PHE A 67 -11.12 3.42 -10.24
N GLY A 68 -11.91 3.04 -11.25
CA GLY A 68 -11.63 3.32 -12.66
C GLY A 68 -10.91 2.19 -13.41
N GLU A 69 -10.09 2.56 -14.41
CA GLU A 69 -9.36 1.58 -15.26
C GLU A 69 -8.29 0.81 -14.47
N TRP A 70 -7.88 -0.36 -14.98
CA TRP A 70 -6.82 -1.18 -14.38
C TRP A 70 -5.42 -0.59 -14.61
N THR A 71 -5.08 0.43 -13.82
CA THR A 71 -3.75 1.05 -13.75
C THR A 71 -3.14 0.81 -12.36
N LEU A 72 -1.81 0.92 -12.25
CA LEU A 72 -1.14 0.78 -10.96
C LEU A 72 -1.66 1.84 -9.95
N ASP A 73 -1.89 3.07 -10.40
CA ASP A 73 -2.34 4.17 -9.53
C ASP A 73 -3.75 3.94 -8.97
N ASN A 74 -4.65 3.39 -9.79
CA ASN A 74 -6.01 3.05 -9.35
C ASN A 74 -6.00 1.83 -8.42
N VAL A 75 -5.15 0.82 -8.69
CA VAL A 75 -4.95 -0.32 -7.78
C VAL A 75 -4.33 0.14 -6.45
N TYR A 76 -3.37 1.06 -6.49
CA TYR A 76 -2.79 1.65 -5.29
C TYR A 76 -3.85 2.40 -4.47
N SER A 77 -4.68 3.21 -5.12
CA SER A 77 -5.82 3.90 -4.47
C SER A 77 -6.75 2.91 -3.77
N PHE A 78 -7.09 1.80 -4.42
CA PHE A 78 -7.89 0.74 -3.81
C PHE A 78 -7.21 0.11 -2.59
N VAL A 79 -5.96 -0.31 -2.73
CA VAL A 79 -5.20 -0.92 -1.63
C VAL A 79 -5.09 0.04 -0.44
N TYR A 80 -4.83 1.32 -0.71
CA TYR A 80 -4.81 2.37 0.30
C TYR A 80 -6.15 2.49 1.02
N GLU A 81 -7.26 2.64 0.29
CA GLU A 81 -8.59 2.77 0.90
C GLU A 81 -8.97 1.53 1.71
N ALA A 82 -8.77 0.34 1.16
CA ALA A 82 -9.01 -0.92 1.88
C ALA A 82 -8.12 -1.06 3.12
N SER A 83 -6.87 -0.58 3.09
CA SER A 83 -5.98 -0.60 4.26
C SER A 83 -6.46 0.31 5.39
N MET A 84 -7.15 1.41 5.07
CA MET A 84 -7.69 2.35 6.06
C MET A 84 -8.86 1.75 6.86
N GLU A 85 -9.50 0.70 6.33
CA GLU A 85 -10.58 -0.01 7.00
C GLU A 85 -10.09 -1.16 7.90
N ILE A 86 -8.80 -1.49 7.88
CA ILE A 86 -8.22 -2.56 8.69
C ILE A 86 -8.19 -2.16 10.17
N SER A 87 -8.77 -3.00 11.04
CA SER A 87 -8.62 -2.84 12.49
C SER A 87 -7.19 -3.20 12.90
N LEU A 88 -6.51 -2.27 13.57
CA LEU A 88 -5.12 -2.51 13.98
C LEU A 88 -5.00 -3.49 15.14
N ASP A 89 -5.95 -3.54 16.08
CA ASP A 89 -5.98 -4.49 17.22
C ASP A 89 -4.63 -4.74 17.94
N GLY A 90 -3.74 -3.74 17.94
CA GLY A 90 -2.38 -3.82 18.53
C GLY A 90 -1.27 -4.30 17.58
N HIS A 91 -1.57 -4.54 16.31
CA HIS A 91 -0.64 -4.86 15.23
C HIS A 91 -0.21 -3.60 14.45
N ASP A 92 0.97 -3.69 13.83
CA ASP A 92 1.51 -2.67 12.93
C ASP A 92 0.80 -2.76 11.57
N LEU A 93 0.36 -1.61 11.03
CA LEU A 93 -0.42 -1.54 9.79
C LEU A 93 0.30 -2.20 8.61
N ALA A 94 1.61 -1.99 8.46
CA ALA A 94 2.39 -2.58 7.38
C ALA A 94 2.34 -4.12 7.38
N SER A 95 2.28 -4.72 8.58
CA SER A 95 2.16 -6.18 8.72
C SER A 95 0.79 -6.67 8.24
N LEU A 96 -0.29 -5.95 8.59
CA LEU A 96 -1.64 -6.32 8.17
C LEU A 96 -1.87 -6.12 6.67
N ILE A 97 -1.29 -5.06 6.09
CA ILE A 97 -1.29 -4.86 4.64
C ILE A 97 -0.58 -6.03 3.95
N ASP A 98 0.58 -6.44 4.47
CA ASP A 98 1.36 -7.54 3.90
C ASP A 98 0.64 -8.91 3.98
N GLU A 99 -0.24 -9.09 4.95
CA GLU A 99 -1.04 -10.32 5.14
C GLU A 99 -2.35 -10.32 4.33
N THR A 100 -2.80 -9.16 3.87
CA THR A 100 -4.08 -9.01 3.17
C THR A 100 -3.96 -9.40 1.69
N ASP A 101 -4.80 -10.33 1.23
CA ASP A 101 -4.96 -10.66 -0.19
C ASP A 101 -5.97 -9.74 -0.86
N TYR A 102 -5.47 -8.59 -1.33
CA TYR A 102 -6.27 -7.56 -1.98
C TYR A 102 -6.90 -8.01 -3.32
N ALA A 103 -6.28 -8.97 -4.01
CA ALA A 103 -6.87 -9.55 -5.22
C ALA A 103 -8.10 -10.39 -4.86
N ALA A 104 -8.00 -11.22 -3.82
CA ALA A 104 -9.15 -11.96 -3.30
C ALA A 104 -10.27 -11.03 -2.81
N SER A 105 -9.92 -9.92 -2.13
CA SER A 105 -10.89 -8.91 -1.68
C SER A 105 -11.65 -8.27 -2.84
N LEU A 106 -10.98 -7.93 -3.95
CA LEU A 106 -11.64 -7.41 -5.15
C LEU A 106 -12.62 -8.43 -5.75
N LEU A 107 -12.22 -9.70 -5.85
CA LEU A 107 -13.10 -10.75 -6.38
C LEU A 107 -14.32 -10.97 -5.48
N ALA A 108 -14.13 -10.96 -4.16
CA ALA A 108 -15.23 -11.09 -3.21
C ALA A 108 -16.24 -9.93 -3.34
N ALA A 109 -15.77 -8.72 -3.63
CA ALA A 109 -16.64 -7.56 -3.82
C ALA A 109 -17.55 -7.66 -5.07
N LEU A 110 -17.18 -8.46 -6.07
CA LEU A 110 -18.06 -8.75 -7.22
C LEU A 110 -19.20 -9.72 -6.90
N GLU A 111 -19.07 -10.50 -5.82
CA GLU A 111 -20.04 -11.54 -5.44
C GLU A 111 -21.04 -11.06 -4.37
N ALA A 112 -20.84 -9.85 -3.82
CA ALA A 112 -21.66 -9.23 -2.77
C ALA A 112 -22.84 -8.42 -3.34
#